data_AF-A0A529WWW0-F1
#
_entry.id   AF-A0A529WWW0-F1
#
_cell.length_a   1.000
_cell.length_b   1.000
_cell.length_c   1.000
_cell.angle_alpha   90.00
_cell.angle_beta   90.00
_cell.angle_gamma   90.00
#
_symmetry.space_group_name_H-M   'P 1'
#
loop_
_entity.id
_entity.type
_entity.pdbx_description
1 polymer ?
#
loop_
_entity_poly.entity_id
_entity_poly.type
_entity_poly.pdbx_seq_one_letter_code
_entity_poly.pdbx_strand_id
1 'polypeptide(L)'
;IHSPEILILDEPTSGVDPVARDGFWRILADLSRKRNVTIFVSTHFMNEAERCDRISLMHAGRVLVSDTPAAIVKSRSAATLEEAFVGYLEQATGTQAETPSVTAGTMPVPEAPASRRERSGTGRSFDLRRMFAYTRREALELLCDPIRATLATVGSLILMFVVGYGINMDVENLSFAVLDHDDTTISREYVLQIAGSRYFTEKAPIIDYADLDRRMEDGELSLAIEIPPGFGRDLARGRDVTIGAWIDGAMPTRAETVQGYVSGMHAGWLTQKARELYGDAATASAFQLDIRYRYNPDVRSLDAIVPAVIPMLLLLIPAMLAVLSVVREKELGSIINFYVTPVTRLEFLIGKQIPYVALAMLNFVLLTGFAVFLFGVPLTGSLPAFAVAALVYVTATTAMGLFLSTFMSSQIAAIFGTALITMIPATQYSGMIDPVSSLQGVGAFVGRIYPTTYFVTISRGVFSKALSFADLSGAFVPMLVAIPVLLGLGAAFLKKQAR
;
A
#
# COMPACT_ATOMS: atom_id res chain seq x y z
N ILE A 1 -14.58 -25.58 24.27
CA ILE A 1 -13.78 -25.57 23.01
C ILE A 1 -12.57 -26.51 23.14
N HIS A 2 -11.75 -26.43 24.20
CA HIS A 2 -10.52 -27.24 24.31
C HIS A 2 -10.52 -28.27 25.45
N SER A 3 -11.57 -28.31 26.28
CA SER A 3 -11.71 -29.17 27.46
C SER A 3 -10.37 -29.42 28.19
N PRO A 4 -9.65 -28.36 28.60
CA PRO A 4 -8.31 -28.51 29.13
C PRO A 4 -8.33 -29.26 30.46
N GLU A 5 -7.33 -30.10 30.69
CA GLU A 5 -7.13 -30.78 31.99
C GLU A 5 -6.58 -29.80 33.04
N ILE A 6 -5.91 -28.73 32.62
CA ILE A 6 -5.32 -27.70 33.47
C ILE A 6 -5.70 -26.32 32.95
N LEU A 7 -6.18 -25.45 33.85
CA LEU A 7 -6.50 -24.06 33.60
C LEU A 7 -5.63 -23.17 34.49
N ILE A 8 -4.91 -22.21 33.90
CA ILE A 8 -4.10 -21.23 34.63
C ILE A 8 -4.76 -19.86 34.45
N LEU A 9 -5.05 -19.19 35.56
CA LEU A 9 -5.74 -17.91 35.60
C LEU A 9 -4.89 -16.92 36.39
N ASP A 10 -4.56 -15.80 35.76
CA ASP A 10 -3.84 -14.71 36.42
C ASP A 10 -4.84 -13.62 36.85
N GLU A 11 -5.00 -13.42 38.16
CA GLU A 11 -5.92 -12.47 38.80
C GLU A 11 -7.30 -12.33 38.13
N PRO A 12 -8.03 -13.44 37.92
CA PRO A 12 -9.18 -13.45 37.02
C PRO A 12 -10.39 -12.63 37.48
N THR A 13 -10.40 -12.20 38.73
CA THR A 13 -11.49 -11.46 39.39
C THR A 13 -11.10 -10.02 39.73
N SER A 14 -9.88 -9.58 39.35
CA SER A 14 -9.43 -8.21 39.52
C SER A 14 -10.29 -7.26 38.67
N GLY A 15 -10.84 -6.21 39.30
CA GLY A 15 -11.71 -5.23 38.63
C GLY A 15 -13.15 -5.69 38.37
N VAL A 16 -13.57 -6.86 38.88
CA VAL A 16 -14.95 -7.37 38.77
C VAL A 16 -15.77 -6.98 40.00
N ASP A 17 -17.06 -6.67 39.82
CA ASP A 17 -17.95 -6.38 40.94
C ASP A 17 -18.16 -7.61 41.85
N PRO A 18 -18.48 -7.42 43.14
CA PRO A 18 -18.59 -8.53 44.09
C PRO A 18 -19.59 -9.64 43.68
N VAL A 19 -20.69 -9.29 43.00
CA VAL A 19 -21.74 -10.24 42.62
C VAL A 19 -21.30 -11.09 41.43
N ALA A 20 -20.72 -10.46 40.40
CA ALA A 20 -20.16 -11.17 39.26
C ALA A 20 -18.98 -12.06 39.65
N ARG A 21 -18.17 -11.64 40.64
CA ARG A 21 -17.09 -12.45 41.22
C ARG A 21 -17.59 -13.76 41.82
N ASP A 22 -18.67 -13.73 42.60
CA ASP A 22 -19.27 -14.95 43.15
C ASP A 22 -19.88 -15.85 42.06
N GLY A 23 -20.42 -15.25 40.99
CA GLY A 23 -20.83 -15.98 39.79
C GLY A 23 -19.66 -16.68 39.11
N PHE A 24 -18.54 -15.98 38.97
CA PHE A 24 -17.32 -16.50 38.36
C PHE A 24 -16.73 -17.68 39.15
N TRP A 25 -16.62 -17.56 40.47
CA TRP A 25 -16.15 -18.64 41.33
C TRP A 25 -17.05 -19.88 41.31
N ARG A 26 -18.37 -19.71 41.14
CA ARG A 26 -19.29 -20.84 40.90
C ARG A 26 -18.95 -21.60 39.63
N ILE A 27 -18.58 -20.90 38.55
CA ILE A 27 -18.16 -21.53 37.30
C ILE A 27 -16.84 -22.28 37.48
N LEU A 28 -15.86 -21.69 38.16
CA LEU A 28 -14.58 -22.35 38.45
C LEU A 28 -14.77 -23.60 39.31
N ALA A 29 -15.61 -23.52 40.35
CA ALA A 29 -15.95 -24.64 41.20
C ALA A 29 -16.63 -25.76 40.39
N ASP A 30 -17.56 -25.43 39.50
CA ASP A 30 -18.21 -26.41 38.62
C ASP A 30 -17.21 -27.08 37.66
N LEU A 31 -16.26 -26.33 37.10
CA LEU A 31 -15.20 -26.88 36.25
C LEU A 31 -14.29 -27.84 37.01
N SER A 32 -13.84 -27.44 38.20
CA SER A 32 -12.99 -28.28 39.05
C SER A 32 -13.74 -29.54 39.51
N ARG A 33 -14.92 -29.37 40.12
CA ARG A 33 -15.64 -30.46 40.81
C ARG A 33 -16.39 -31.40 39.87
N LYS A 34 -16.97 -30.89 38.77
CA LYS A 34 -17.80 -31.71 37.86
C LYS A 34 -17.04 -32.17 36.62
N ARG A 35 -16.00 -31.45 36.21
CA ARG A 35 -15.25 -31.74 34.97
C ARG A 35 -13.78 -32.12 35.19
N ASN A 36 -13.36 -32.30 36.45
CA ASN A 36 -12.00 -32.71 36.83
C ASN A 36 -10.90 -31.83 36.21
N VAL A 37 -11.16 -30.52 36.08
CA VAL A 37 -10.17 -29.56 35.60
C VAL A 37 -9.33 -29.09 36.78
N THR A 38 -8.01 -29.21 36.68
CA THR A 38 -7.09 -28.62 37.67
C THR A 38 -6.99 -27.13 37.41
N ILE A 39 -7.29 -26.29 38.40
CA ILE A 39 -7.27 -24.83 38.26
C ILE A 39 -6.15 -24.26 39.10
N PHE A 40 -5.24 -23.53 38.48
CA PHE A 40 -4.22 -22.72 39.13
C PHE A 40 -4.63 -21.25 39.01
N VAL A 41 -4.77 -20.55 40.13
CA VAL A 41 -5.21 -19.16 40.16
C VAL A 41 -4.27 -18.32 40.99
N SER A 42 -3.90 -17.14 40.51
CA SER A 42 -3.33 -16.08 41.35
C SER A 42 -4.45 -15.15 41.81
N THR A 43 -4.40 -14.73 43.07
CA THR A 43 -5.36 -13.77 43.63
C THR A 43 -4.70 -12.95 44.72
N HIS A 44 -5.08 -11.69 44.83
CA HIS A 44 -4.73 -10.79 45.93
C HIS A 44 -5.83 -10.70 47.00
N PHE A 45 -6.94 -11.43 46.84
CA PHE A 45 -8.05 -11.43 47.78
C PHE A 45 -8.05 -12.69 48.67
N MET A 46 -7.95 -12.53 49.98
CA MET A 46 -7.89 -13.67 50.92
C MET A 46 -9.17 -14.52 50.91
N ASN A 47 -10.34 -13.91 50.75
CA ASN A 47 -11.62 -14.60 50.65
C ASN A 47 -11.74 -15.52 49.41
N GLU A 48 -10.91 -15.32 48.39
CA GLU A 48 -10.81 -16.19 47.23
C GLU A 48 -9.83 -17.34 47.49
N ALA A 49 -8.70 -17.04 48.13
CA ALA A 49 -7.73 -18.05 48.55
C ALA A 49 -8.38 -19.09 49.49
N GLU A 50 -9.30 -18.67 50.37
CA GLU A 50 -10.06 -19.58 51.24
C GLU A 50 -10.94 -20.58 50.49
N ARG A 51 -11.35 -20.27 49.24
CA ARG A 51 -12.19 -21.16 48.41
C ARG A 51 -11.37 -22.21 47.66
N CYS A 52 -10.05 -22.12 47.70
CA CYS A 52 -9.15 -23.02 46.99
C CYS A 52 -8.87 -24.29 47.81
N ASP A 53 -8.69 -25.43 47.13
CA ASP A 53 -8.33 -26.69 47.78
C ASP A 53 -6.96 -26.62 48.46
N ARG A 54 -6.02 -25.88 47.84
CA ARG A 54 -4.67 -25.63 48.32
C ARG A 54 -4.25 -24.23 47.91
N ILE A 55 -3.42 -23.59 48.72
CA ILE A 55 -2.85 -22.27 48.43
C ILE A 55 -1.34 -22.29 48.63
N SER A 56 -0.66 -21.37 47.96
CA SER A 56 0.77 -21.13 48.10
C SER A 56 0.99 -19.65 48.35
N LEU A 57 1.49 -19.30 49.54
CA LEU A 57 1.82 -17.92 49.88
C LEU A 57 3.24 -17.62 49.40
N MET A 58 3.43 -16.53 48.67
CA MET A 58 4.72 -16.16 48.07
C MET A 58 5.14 -14.75 48.45
N HIS A 59 6.44 -14.55 48.65
CA HIS A 59 7.06 -13.23 48.85
C HIS A 59 8.44 -13.19 48.20
N ALA A 60 8.75 -12.11 47.48
CA ALA A 60 10.03 -11.90 46.79
C ALA A 60 10.49 -13.10 45.93
N GLY A 61 9.55 -13.75 45.22
CA GLY A 61 9.82 -14.91 44.37
C GLY A 61 10.04 -16.23 45.12
N ARG A 62 9.86 -16.26 46.45
CA ARG A 62 9.98 -17.45 47.29
C ARG A 62 8.61 -17.90 47.79
N VAL A 63 8.37 -19.22 47.78
CA VAL A 63 7.20 -19.82 48.43
C VAL A 63 7.47 -19.86 49.93
N LEU A 64 6.64 -19.17 50.70
CA LEU A 64 6.71 -19.14 52.16
C LEU A 64 6.08 -20.39 52.77
N VAL A 65 4.90 -20.77 52.26
CA VAL A 65 4.15 -21.97 52.69
C VAL A 65 3.22 -22.43 51.58
N SER A 66 3.00 -23.74 51.47
CA SER A 66 1.99 -24.31 50.58
C SER A 66 1.24 -25.46 51.24
N ASP A 67 -0.04 -25.24 51.56
CA ASP A 67 -0.92 -26.23 52.19
C ASP A 67 -2.40 -25.84 51.95
N THR A 68 -3.34 -26.57 52.57
CA THR A 68 -4.75 -26.18 52.64
C THR A 68 -4.91 -24.91 53.48
N PRO A 69 -5.90 -24.03 53.19
CA PRO A 69 -6.14 -22.83 53.97
C PRO A 69 -6.29 -23.10 55.48
N ALA A 70 -7.02 -24.16 55.85
CA ALA A 70 -7.23 -24.54 57.25
C ALA A 70 -5.93 -25.01 57.94
N ALA A 71 -5.05 -25.73 57.24
CA ALA A 71 -3.76 -26.15 57.78
C ALA A 71 -2.82 -24.96 58.00
N ILE A 72 -2.83 -23.98 57.10
CA ILE A 72 -2.03 -22.75 57.24
C ILE A 72 -2.46 -21.95 58.46
N VAL A 73 -3.77 -21.73 58.65
CA VAL A 73 -4.32 -21.05 59.84
C VAL A 73 -3.91 -21.79 61.12
N LYS A 74 -4.06 -23.12 61.15
CA LYS A 74 -3.69 -23.95 62.29
C LYS A 74 -2.18 -23.93 62.58
N SER A 75 -1.34 -23.91 61.55
CA SER A 75 0.13 -23.89 61.69
C SER A 75 0.66 -22.64 62.41
N ARG A 76 -0.10 -21.54 62.35
CA ARG A 76 0.23 -20.25 62.98
C ARG A 76 -0.60 -19.93 64.21
N SER A 77 -1.51 -20.81 64.61
CA SER A 77 -2.48 -20.52 65.67
C SER A 77 -3.22 -19.18 65.46
N ALA A 78 -3.48 -18.83 64.20
CA ALA A 78 -4.14 -17.58 63.81
C ALA A 78 -5.67 -17.75 63.83
N ALA A 79 -6.42 -16.65 63.94
CA ALA A 79 -7.89 -16.70 63.85
C ALA A 79 -8.39 -16.71 62.40
N THR A 80 -7.65 -16.07 61.49
CA THR A 80 -8.00 -15.97 60.06
C THR A 80 -6.83 -16.31 59.14
N LEU A 81 -7.12 -16.58 57.86
CA LEU A 81 -6.08 -16.79 56.85
C LEU A 81 -5.24 -15.54 56.61
N GLU A 82 -5.85 -14.36 56.71
CA GLU A 82 -5.17 -13.07 56.58
C GLU A 82 -4.14 -12.86 57.69
N GLU A 83 -4.49 -13.12 58.94
CA GLU A 83 -3.55 -13.08 60.07
C GLU A 83 -2.39 -14.08 59.90
N ALA A 84 -2.68 -15.30 59.46
CA ALA A 84 -1.65 -16.30 59.18
C ALA A 84 -0.69 -15.81 58.09
N PHE A 85 -1.22 -15.18 57.03
CA PHE A 85 -0.44 -14.61 55.93
C PHE A 85 0.48 -13.48 56.40
N VAL A 86 -0.04 -12.53 57.19
CA VAL A 86 0.76 -11.44 57.78
C VAL A 86 1.89 -12.01 58.64
N GLY A 87 1.62 -13.03 59.46
CA GLY A 87 2.66 -13.68 60.28
C GLY A 87 3.76 -14.35 59.45
N TYR A 88 3.43 -14.96 58.30
CA TYR A 88 4.44 -15.50 57.37
C TYR A 88 5.26 -14.39 56.70
N LEU A 89 4.63 -13.26 56.36
CA LEU A 89 5.31 -12.10 55.77
C LEU A 89 6.23 -11.38 56.77
N GLU A 90 5.78 -11.16 58.00
CA GLU A 90 6.59 -10.53 59.06
C GLU A 90 7.82 -11.36 59.38
N GLN A 91 7.70 -12.70 59.44
CA GLN A 91 8.85 -13.57 59.61
C GLN A 91 9.81 -13.51 58.40
N ALA A 92 9.28 -13.47 57.19
CA ALA A 92 10.09 -13.36 55.97
C ALA A 92 10.80 -12.00 55.84
N THR A 93 10.20 -10.93 56.38
CA THR A 93 10.72 -9.55 56.31
C THR A 93 11.64 -9.21 57.50
N GLY A 94 11.36 -9.78 58.67
CA GLY A 94 12.10 -9.53 59.92
C GLY A 94 13.43 -10.28 60.04
N THR A 95 13.70 -11.29 59.20
CA THR A 95 14.98 -12.01 59.15
C THR A 95 15.83 -11.52 57.98
N GLN A 96 16.74 -10.56 58.22
CA GLN A 96 17.90 -10.39 57.34
C GLN A 96 18.75 -11.66 57.39
N ALA A 97 18.83 -12.38 56.27
CA ALA A 97 19.88 -13.33 55.94
C ALA A 97 20.17 -14.46 56.97
N GLU A 98 19.17 -15.25 57.34
CA GLU A 98 19.40 -16.68 57.62
C GLU A 98 18.41 -17.49 56.82
N THR A 99 18.92 -18.52 56.14
CA THR A 99 18.17 -19.33 55.19
C THR A 99 17.36 -20.35 55.98
N PRO A 100 16.02 -20.22 56.10
CA PRO A 100 15.24 -21.35 56.52
C PRO A 100 15.14 -22.22 55.27
N SER A 101 15.87 -23.34 55.29
CA SER A 101 15.49 -24.51 54.50
C SER A 101 14.08 -24.87 54.93
N VAL A 102 13.07 -24.30 54.26
CA VAL A 102 11.75 -24.90 54.26
C VAL A 102 11.99 -26.29 53.70
N THR A 103 11.93 -27.29 54.57
CA THR A 103 11.67 -28.67 54.19
C THR A 103 10.38 -28.61 53.40
N ALA A 104 10.50 -28.43 52.08
CA ALA A 104 9.50 -28.88 51.15
C ALA A 104 9.31 -30.34 51.54
N GLY A 105 8.18 -30.63 52.19
CA GLY A 105 7.78 -32.01 52.37
C GLY A 105 7.81 -32.61 50.99
N THR A 106 8.82 -33.43 50.72
CA THR A 106 8.92 -34.24 49.52
C THR A 106 7.76 -35.21 49.61
N MET A 107 6.58 -34.75 49.20
CA MET A 107 5.48 -35.64 48.93
C MET A 107 5.97 -36.50 47.77
N PRO A 108 5.89 -37.84 47.88
CA PRO A 108 6.11 -38.69 46.74
C PRO A 108 5.11 -38.26 45.68
N VAL A 109 5.59 -37.78 44.53
CA VAL A 109 4.77 -37.69 43.34
C VAL A 109 4.19 -39.09 43.17
N PRO A 110 2.87 -39.31 43.31
CA PRO A 110 2.31 -40.61 43.04
C PRO A 110 2.71 -40.94 41.62
N GLU A 111 3.40 -42.07 41.41
CA GLU A 111 3.61 -42.61 40.07
C GLU A 111 2.23 -42.76 39.45
N ALA A 112 1.87 -41.81 38.59
CA ALA A 112 0.62 -41.86 37.87
C ALA A 112 0.62 -43.17 37.08
N PRO A 113 -0.46 -43.97 37.14
CA PRO A 113 -0.55 -45.15 36.29
C PRO A 113 -0.33 -44.69 34.86
N ALA A 114 0.52 -45.42 34.13
CA ALA A 114 0.84 -45.17 32.73
C ALA A 114 -0.41 -45.36 31.86
N SER A 115 -1.38 -44.47 31.98
CA SER A 115 -2.41 -44.27 30.98
C SER A 115 -1.66 -43.75 29.76
N ARG A 116 -1.68 -44.60 28.74
CA ARG A 116 -1.21 -44.36 27.37
C ARG A 116 -1.39 -42.90 27.01
N ARG A 117 -0.33 -42.09 27.19
CA ARG A 117 -0.25 -40.75 26.64
C ARG A 117 -0.21 -40.95 25.13
N GLU A 118 -1.38 -40.96 24.52
CA GLU A 118 -1.53 -40.53 23.15
C GLU A 118 -0.99 -39.11 23.13
N ARG A 119 0.31 -38.99 22.88
CA ARG A 119 0.89 -37.78 22.34
C ARG A 119 0.07 -37.52 21.08
N SER A 120 -0.90 -36.62 21.18
CA SER A 120 -1.55 -36.03 20.02
C SER A 120 -0.49 -35.22 19.30
N GLY A 121 0.38 -35.94 18.60
CA GLY A 121 1.23 -35.45 17.54
C GLY A 121 0.31 -35.00 16.43
N THR A 122 -0.39 -33.89 16.63
CA THR A 122 -0.91 -33.14 15.50
C THR A 122 0.31 -32.46 14.91
N GLY A 123 0.80 -33.06 13.83
CA GLY A 123 1.93 -32.53 13.09
C GLY A 123 1.75 -31.04 12.83
N ARG A 124 2.88 -30.31 12.85
CA ARG A 124 3.00 -28.92 12.39
C ARG A 124 2.77 -28.81 10.86
N SER A 125 1.86 -29.60 10.31
CA SER A 125 1.47 -29.57 8.91
C SER A 125 0.44 -28.47 8.70
N PHE A 126 0.53 -27.81 7.55
CA PHE A 126 -0.40 -26.79 7.12
C PHE A 126 -1.84 -27.33 7.06
N ASP A 127 -2.78 -26.68 7.76
CA ASP A 127 -4.21 -27.05 7.77
C ASP A 127 -5.09 -25.96 7.14
N LEU A 128 -5.69 -26.30 6.00
CA LEU A 128 -6.60 -25.42 5.25
C LEU A 128 -7.81 -24.96 6.06
N ARG A 129 -8.32 -25.78 6.99
CA ARG A 129 -9.48 -25.42 7.82
C ARG A 129 -9.13 -24.27 8.77
N ARG A 130 -7.93 -24.29 9.33
CA ARG A 130 -7.42 -23.24 10.22
C ARG A 130 -7.20 -21.94 9.46
N MET A 131 -6.58 -22.01 8.29
CA MET A 131 -6.40 -20.87 7.40
C MET A 131 -7.76 -20.24 7.03
N PHE A 132 -8.74 -21.05 6.60
CA PHE A 132 -10.05 -20.55 6.20
C PHE A 132 -10.85 -19.97 7.37
N ALA A 133 -10.64 -20.45 8.60
CA ALA A 133 -11.24 -19.84 9.79
C ALA A 133 -10.74 -18.40 9.99
N TYR A 134 -9.43 -18.14 9.81
CA TYR A 134 -8.88 -16.78 9.81
C TYR A 134 -9.40 -15.94 8.64
N THR A 135 -9.45 -16.51 7.44
CA THR A 135 -10.03 -15.83 6.26
C THR A 135 -11.46 -15.40 6.51
N ARG A 136 -12.31 -16.28 7.06
CA ARG A 136 -13.71 -15.96 7.36
C ARG A 136 -13.82 -14.88 8.43
N ARG A 137 -13.01 -14.95 9.50
CA ARG A 137 -13.00 -13.93 10.55
C ARG A 137 -12.60 -12.57 9.96
N GLU A 138 -11.50 -12.52 9.22
CA GLU A 138 -10.97 -11.28 8.64
C GLU A 138 -11.93 -10.69 7.60
N ALA A 139 -12.60 -11.53 6.80
CA ALA A 139 -13.63 -11.08 5.86
C ALA A 139 -14.83 -10.45 6.58
N LEU A 140 -15.27 -11.03 7.71
CA LEU A 140 -16.34 -10.44 8.52
C LEU A 140 -15.91 -9.11 9.15
N GLU A 141 -14.69 -9.02 9.66
CA GLU A 141 -14.14 -7.76 10.18
C GLU A 141 -14.09 -6.69 9.09
N LEU A 142 -13.67 -7.03 7.88
CA LEU A 142 -13.62 -6.10 6.75
C LEU A 142 -15.03 -5.63 6.32
N LEU A 143 -15.99 -6.54 6.25
CA LEU A 143 -17.37 -6.20 5.88
C LEU A 143 -18.08 -5.34 6.93
N CYS A 144 -17.74 -5.53 8.21
CA CYS A 144 -18.29 -4.75 9.31
C CYS A 144 -17.55 -3.43 9.56
N ASP A 145 -16.37 -3.21 8.96
CA ASP A 145 -15.59 -1.98 9.08
C ASP A 145 -15.81 -1.09 7.84
N PRO A 146 -16.84 -0.20 7.87
CA PRO A 146 -17.20 0.62 6.71
C PRO A 146 -16.09 1.56 6.29
N ILE A 147 -15.24 2.00 7.23
CA ILE A 147 -14.14 2.92 6.96
C ILE A 147 -13.10 2.22 6.07
N ARG A 148 -12.70 0.99 6.44
CA ARG A 148 -11.75 0.21 5.63
C ARG A 148 -12.29 -0.12 4.24
N ALA A 149 -13.54 -0.59 4.17
CA ALA A 149 -14.17 -0.95 2.90
C ALA A 149 -14.31 0.27 1.96
N THR A 150 -14.71 1.43 2.51
CA THR A 150 -14.85 2.68 1.75
C THR A 150 -13.50 3.22 1.31
N LEU A 151 -12.50 3.25 2.20
CA LEU A 151 -11.15 3.70 1.88
C LEU A 151 -10.53 2.83 0.78
N ALA A 152 -10.76 1.52 0.82
CA ALA A 152 -10.25 0.58 -0.17
C ALA A 152 -10.77 0.85 -1.59
N THR A 153 -12.05 1.20 -1.70
CA THR A 153 -12.77 1.32 -2.97
C THR A 153 -12.86 2.77 -3.42
N VAL A 154 -13.61 3.59 -2.70
CA VAL A 154 -13.85 5.01 -3.01
C VAL A 154 -12.55 5.81 -2.99
N GLY A 155 -11.66 5.55 -2.02
CA GLY A 155 -10.37 6.24 -1.93
C GLY A 155 -9.51 6.06 -3.18
N SER A 156 -9.47 4.84 -3.73
CA SER A 156 -8.76 4.54 -4.99
C SER A 156 -9.38 5.26 -6.18
N LEU A 157 -10.71 5.30 -6.27
CA LEU A 157 -11.41 5.96 -7.38
C LEU A 157 -11.27 7.48 -7.36
N ILE A 158 -11.34 8.09 -6.16
CA ILE A 158 -11.07 9.52 -6.01
C ILE A 158 -9.63 9.83 -6.43
N LEU A 159 -8.66 9.05 -5.96
CA LEU A 159 -7.26 9.29 -6.33
C LEU A 159 -7.04 9.05 -7.83
N MET A 160 -7.69 8.06 -8.42
CA MET A 160 -7.69 7.85 -9.87
C MET A 160 -8.25 9.05 -10.64
N PHE A 161 -9.37 9.61 -10.17
CA PHE A 161 -9.99 10.80 -10.75
C PHE A 161 -9.05 12.02 -10.65
N VAL A 162 -8.51 12.27 -9.46
CA VAL A 162 -7.60 13.38 -9.19
C VAL A 162 -6.33 13.27 -10.04
N VAL A 163 -5.72 12.09 -10.14
CA VAL A 163 -4.49 11.93 -10.94
C VAL A 163 -4.79 11.95 -12.43
N GLY A 164 -5.89 11.31 -12.87
CA GLY A 164 -6.27 11.24 -14.28
C GLY A 164 -6.60 12.62 -14.87
N TYR A 165 -7.38 13.45 -14.19
CA TYR A 165 -7.69 14.80 -14.66
C TYR A 165 -6.70 15.87 -14.17
N GLY A 166 -6.05 15.65 -13.03
CA GLY A 166 -5.16 16.64 -12.44
C GLY A 166 -3.77 16.69 -13.07
N ILE A 167 -3.28 15.57 -13.63
CA ILE A 167 -2.04 15.56 -14.41
C ILE A 167 -2.41 15.61 -15.90
N ASN A 168 -2.60 16.82 -16.44
CA ASN A 168 -2.81 17.01 -17.87
C ASN A 168 -1.59 17.68 -18.50
N MET A 169 -0.90 16.98 -19.40
CA MET A 169 0.21 17.50 -20.19
C MET A 169 -0.23 17.82 -21.64
N ASP A 170 -1.51 17.65 -21.96
CA ASP A 170 -2.03 17.91 -23.30
C ASP A 170 -1.95 19.40 -23.62
N VAL A 171 -1.48 19.68 -24.83
CA VAL A 171 -1.26 21.01 -25.34
C VAL A 171 -2.45 21.41 -26.20
N GLU A 172 -3.53 21.83 -25.55
CA GLU A 172 -4.74 22.37 -26.20
C GLU A 172 -4.98 23.81 -25.73
N ASN A 173 -5.42 24.69 -26.63
CA ASN A 173 -5.71 26.10 -26.35
C ASN A 173 -4.52 26.90 -25.76
N LEU A 174 -3.32 26.74 -26.33
CA LEU A 174 -2.16 27.55 -25.95
C LEU A 174 -2.42 29.03 -26.23
N SER A 175 -2.31 29.87 -25.20
CA SER A 175 -2.36 31.31 -25.38
C SER A 175 -1.12 31.78 -26.14
N PHE A 176 -1.34 32.45 -27.26
CA PHE A 176 -0.26 33.11 -28.00
C PHE A 176 -0.63 34.54 -28.37
N ALA A 177 0.38 35.38 -28.52
CA ALA A 177 0.25 36.72 -29.06
C ALA A 177 1.48 37.05 -29.91
N VAL A 178 1.37 38.10 -30.72
CA VAL A 178 2.40 38.50 -31.67
C VAL A 178 2.81 39.94 -31.43
N LEU A 179 4.12 40.17 -31.40
CA LEU A 179 4.76 41.47 -31.50
C LEU A 179 5.13 41.68 -32.98
N ASP A 180 4.29 42.39 -33.72
CA ASP A 180 4.48 42.64 -35.16
C ASP A 180 5.04 44.05 -35.40
N HIS A 181 6.33 44.14 -35.76
CA HIS A 181 6.97 45.40 -36.13
C HIS A 181 6.88 45.75 -37.63
N ASP A 182 6.33 44.86 -38.46
CA ASP A 182 6.27 45.02 -39.92
C ASP A 182 4.89 45.51 -40.39
N ASP A 183 3.82 45.04 -39.75
CA ASP A 183 2.41 45.35 -40.07
C ASP A 183 2.08 45.23 -41.57
N THR A 184 2.60 44.19 -42.23
CA THR A 184 2.36 43.92 -43.65
C THR A 184 1.33 42.81 -43.87
N THR A 185 0.87 42.66 -45.12
CA THR A 185 0.00 41.54 -45.49
C THR A 185 0.67 40.19 -45.23
N ILE A 186 1.99 40.09 -45.43
CA ILE A 186 2.74 38.85 -45.24
C ILE A 186 2.90 38.53 -43.75
N SER A 187 3.17 39.54 -42.90
CA SER A 187 3.25 39.33 -41.44
C SER A 187 1.90 38.86 -40.89
N ARG A 188 0.80 39.54 -41.27
CA ARG A 188 -0.57 39.16 -40.85
C ARG A 188 -0.98 37.76 -41.34
N GLU A 189 -0.59 37.38 -42.56
CA GLU A 189 -0.84 36.04 -43.08
C GLU A 189 -0.11 34.96 -42.26
N TYR A 190 1.14 35.21 -41.87
CA TYR A 190 1.90 34.31 -41.00
C TYR A 190 1.21 34.12 -39.64
N VAL A 191 0.73 35.22 -39.04
CA VAL A 191 -0.04 35.18 -37.79
C VAL A 191 -1.34 34.40 -37.94
N LEU A 192 -2.10 34.65 -39.01
CA LEU A 192 -3.37 33.97 -39.28
C LEU A 192 -3.21 32.46 -39.46
N GLN A 193 -2.09 31.99 -40.02
CA GLN A 193 -1.82 30.56 -40.13
C GLN A 193 -1.63 29.89 -38.77
N ILE A 194 -0.99 30.59 -37.81
CA ILE A 194 -0.86 30.12 -36.43
C ILE A 194 -2.21 30.20 -35.72
N ALA A 195 -2.94 31.30 -35.87
CA ALA A 195 -4.26 31.53 -35.27
C ALA A 195 -5.32 30.52 -35.75
N GLY A 196 -5.21 30.05 -37.00
CA GLY A 196 -6.12 29.06 -37.59
C GLY A 196 -5.94 27.63 -37.07
N SER A 197 -4.90 27.39 -36.26
CA SER A 197 -4.62 26.07 -35.68
C SER A 197 -5.47 25.81 -34.43
N ARG A 198 -6.00 24.59 -34.29
CA ARG A 198 -6.77 24.16 -33.10
C ARG A 198 -5.98 24.21 -31.78
N TYR A 199 -4.65 24.26 -31.87
CA TYR A 199 -3.77 24.19 -30.71
C TYR A 199 -3.53 25.54 -30.06
N PHE A 200 -3.83 26.65 -30.75
CA PHE A 200 -3.49 28.00 -30.35
C PHE A 200 -4.74 28.87 -30.18
N THR A 201 -4.72 29.75 -29.18
CA THR A 201 -5.75 30.74 -28.93
C THR A 201 -5.10 32.11 -28.92
N GLU A 202 -5.39 32.89 -29.95
CA GLU A 202 -4.83 34.23 -30.10
C GLU A 202 -5.35 35.16 -28.99
N LYS A 203 -4.42 35.88 -28.35
CA LYS A 203 -4.69 36.95 -27.39
C LYS A 203 -4.44 38.31 -28.05
N ALA A 204 -4.73 39.39 -27.32
CA ALA A 204 -4.46 40.73 -27.82
C ALA A 204 -2.98 40.87 -28.27
N PRO A 205 -2.70 41.59 -29.38
CA PRO A 205 -1.36 41.83 -29.87
C PRO A 205 -0.44 42.41 -28.79
N ILE A 206 0.85 42.08 -28.87
CA ILE A 206 1.87 42.55 -27.94
C ILE A 206 2.30 43.96 -28.35
N ILE A 207 2.40 44.87 -27.38
CA ILE A 207 2.70 46.29 -27.65
C ILE A 207 4.21 46.53 -27.77
N ASP A 208 4.98 46.02 -26.81
CA ASP A 208 6.43 46.18 -26.73
C ASP A 208 7.06 45.00 -25.95
N TYR A 209 8.39 44.99 -25.82
CA TYR A 209 9.09 43.94 -25.07
C TYR A 209 8.72 43.91 -23.58
N ALA A 210 8.38 45.06 -22.97
CA ALA A 210 7.98 45.08 -21.56
C ALA A 210 6.61 44.42 -21.35
N ASP A 211 5.69 44.60 -22.30
CA ASP A 211 4.41 43.90 -22.35
C ASP A 211 4.60 42.41 -22.64
N LEU A 212 5.52 42.06 -23.55
CA LEU A 212 5.88 40.66 -23.82
C LEU A 212 6.35 39.95 -22.54
N ASP A 213 7.36 40.52 -21.89
CA ASP A 213 7.97 39.94 -20.70
C ASP A 213 6.95 39.82 -19.57
N ARG A 214 6.19 40.89 -19.29
CA ARG A 214 5.14 40.89 -18.25
C ARG A 214 4.08 39.81 -18.50
N ARG A 215 3.60 39.67 -19.74
CA ARG A 215 2.53 38.70 -20.06
C ARG A 215 3.03 37.26 -20.09
N MET A 216 4.31 37.05 -20.39
CA MET A 216 4.97 35.74 -20.24
C MET A 216 5.21 35.41 -18.75
N GLU A 217 5.69 36.37 -17.95
CA GLU A 217 5.88 36.22 -16.49
C GLU A 217 4.58 35.91 -15.74
N ASP A 218 3.50 36.61 -16.09
CA ASP A 218 2.16 36.40 -15.52
C ASP A 218 1.51 35.08 -15.98
N GLY A 219 2.13 34.35 -16.92
CA GLY A 219 1.60 33.12 -17.51
C GLY A 219 0.37 33.35 -18.41
N GLU A 220 0.12 34.59 -18.83
CA GLU A 220 -0.95 34.93 -19.77
C GLU A 220 -0.65 34.34 -21.16
N LEU A 221 0.62 34.34 -21.56
CA LEU A 221 1.11 33.82 -22.83
C LEU A 221 2.01 32.59 -22.60
N SER A 222 1.76 31.52 -23.36
CA SER A 222 2.65 30.36 -23.44
C SER A 222 3.60 30.42 -24.64
N LEU A 223 3.26 31.24 -25.63
CA LEU A 223 4.04 31.50 -26.84
C LEU A 223 3.93 32.98 -27.22
N ALA A 224 5.05 33.65 -27.44
CA ALA A 224 5.09 34.96 -28.08
C ALA A 224 5.89 34.87 -29.38
N ILE A 225 5.33 35.39 -30.47
CA ILE A 225 6.00 35.48 -31.77
C ILE A 225 6.43 36.91 -32.01
N GLU A 226 7.65 37.08 -32.49
CA GLU A 226 8.24 38.39 -32.77
C GLU A 226 8.59 38.48 -34.26
N ILE A 227 7.97 39.43 -34.96
CA ILE A 227 8.21 39.68 -36.39
C ILE A 227 9.05 40.95 -36.52
N PRO A 228 10.25 40.87 -37.12
CA PRO A 228 11.16 42.01 -37.22
C PRO A 228 10.64 43.08 -38.19
N PRO A 229 11.07 44.35 -38.03
CA PRO A 229 10.67 45.42 -38.93
C PRO A 229 11.20 45.19 -40.35
N GLY A 230 10.36 45.40 -41.37
CA GLY A 230 10.73 45.21 -42.76
C GLY A 230 10.67 43.77 -43.26
N PHE A 231 10.13 42.83 -42.45
CA PHE A 231 9.98 41.41 -42.76
C PHE A 231 9.43 41.16 -44.19
N GLY A 232 8.27 41.72 -44.54
CA GLY A 232 7.66 41.49 -45.84
C GLY A 232 8.48 42.08 -47.00
N ARG A 233 9.11 43.24 -46.78
CA ARG A 233 9.96 43.89 -47.78
C ARG A 233 11.25 43.12 -48.04
N ASP A 234 11.90 42.65 -46.97
CA ASP A 234 13.19 41.95 -47.07
C ASP A 234 13.00 40.51 -47.57
N LEU A 235 11.89 39.85 -47.21
CA LEU A 235 11.46 38.59 -47.82
C LEU A 235 11.22 38.72 -49.33
N ALA A 236 10.51 39.76 -49.78
CA ALA A 236 10.26 40.00 -51.21
C ALA A 236 11.54 40.27 -52.02
N ARG A 237 12.62 40.71 -51.35
CA ARG A 237 13.94 40.95 -51.95
C ARG A 237 14.85 39.72 -51.89
N GLY A 238 14.38 38.59 -51.37
CA GLY A 238 15.18 37.38 -51.18
C GLY A 238 16.30 37.55 -50.16
N ARG A 239 16.11 38.42 -49.16
CA ARG A 239 17.05 38.54 -48.02
C ARG A 239 16.64 37.60 -46.90
N ASP A 240 17.63 37.14 -46.15
CA ASP A 240 17.40 36.33 -44.96
C ASP A 240 16.73 37.18 -43.87
N VAL A 241 15.66 36.65 -43.28
CA VAL A 241 14.89 37.25 -42.19
C VAL A 241 14.72 36.24 -41.07
N THR A 242 14.70 36.71 -39.82
CA THR A 242 14.59 35.87 -38.63
C THR A 242 13.36 36.25 -37.82
N ILE A 243 12.47 35.29 -37.59
CA ILE A 243 11.31 35.45 -36.71
C ILE A 243 11.68 34.89 -35.33
N GLY A 244 11.38 35.63 -34.27
CA GLY A 244 11.56 35.18 -32.89
C GLY A 244 10.36 34.37 -32.41
N ALA A 245 10.60 33.31 -31.66
CA ALA A 245 9.56 32.56 -30.95
C ALA A 245 10.01 32.33 -29.50
N TRP A 246 9.31 32.98 -28.57
CA TRP A 246 9.55 32.88 -27.14
C TRP A 246 8.54 31.89 -26.55
N ILE A 247 9.02 30.79 -25.98
CA ILE A 247 8.19 29.71 -25.45
C ILE A 247 8.39 29.63 -23.94
N ASP A 248 7.30 29.49 -23.20
CA ASP A 248 7.37 29.23 -21.75
C ASP A 248 8.03 27.86 -21.49
N GLY A 249 9.26 27.92 -20.97
CA GLY A 249 10.11 26.77 -20.65
C GLY A 249 9.94 26.22 -19.23
N ALA A 250 9.02 26.75 -18.42
CA ALA A 250 8.85 26.30 -17.03
C ALA A 250 8.51 24.80 -16.92
N MET A 251 7.85 24.25 -17.95
CA MET A 251 7.59 22.82 -18.13
C MET A 251 8.26 22.31 -19.42
N PRO A 252 9.44 21.66 -19.35
CA PRO A 252 10.24 21.29 -20.53
C PRO A 252 9.49 20.45 -21.57
N THR A 253 8.73 19.44 -21.13
CA THR A 253 7.98 18.55 -22.04
C THR A 253 6.87 19.27 -22.80
N ARG A 254 6.20 20.22 -22.14
CA ARG A 254 5.18 21.08 -22.76
C ARG A 254 5.84 22.03 -23.76
N ALA A 255 6.97 22.64 -23.37
CA ALA A 255 7.74 23.55 -24.20
C ALA A 255 8.29 22.89 -25.48
N GLU A 256 8.86 21.68 -25.38
CA GLU A 256 9.31 20.88 -26.53
C GLU A 256 8.17 20.58 -27.50
N THR A 257 6.97 20.29 -26.96
CA THR A 257 5.76 20.07 -27.77
C THR A 257 5.34 21.35 -28.50
N VAL A 258 5.33 22.50 -27.81
CA VAL A 258 5.05 23.81 -28.42
C VAL A 258 6.06 24.12 -29.51
N GLN A 259 7.35 23.92 -29.24
CA GLN A 259 8.43 24.12 -30.21
C GLN A 259 8.23 23.26 -31.47
N GLY A 260 7.84 21.99 -31.30
CA GLY A 260 7.50 21.09 -32.40
C GLY A 260 6.35 21.62 -33.25
N TYR A 261 5.27 22.11 -32.64
CA TYR A 261 4.13 22.69 -33.36
C TYR A 261 4.49 23.98 -34.10
N VAL A 262 5.21 24.90 -33.45
CA VAL A 262 5.66 26.15 -34.09
C VAL A 262 6.56 25.84 -35.28
N SER A 263 7.53 24.92 -35.11
CA SER A 263 8.43 24.50 -36.19
C SER A 263 7.68 23.86 -37.36
N GLY A 264 6.67 23.02 -37.07
CA GLY A 264 5.83 22.39 -38.08
C GLY A 264 4.96 23.39 -38.86
N MET A 265 4.34 24.35 -38.17
CA MET A 265 3.57 25.42 -38.80
C MET A 265 4.46 26.33 -39.66
N HIS A 266 5.64 26.69 -39.16
CA HIS A 266 6.63 27.47 -39.90
C HIS A 266 7.07 26.75 -41.19
N ALA A 267 7.39 25.46 -41.12
CA ALA A 267 7.72 24.66 -42.30
C ALA A 267 6.55 24.57 -43.29
N GLY A 268 5.32 24.48 -42.80
CA GLY A 268 4.10 24.54 -43.62
C GLY A 268 3.95 25.87 -44.36
N TRP A 269 4.12 27.00 -43.66
CA TRP A 269 4.11 28.34 -44.25
C TRP A 269 5.20 28.50 -45.32
N LEU A 270 6.44 28.06 -45.03
CA LEU A 270 7.54 28.09 -45.99
C LEU A 270 7.21 27.29 -47.26
N THR A 271 6.61 26.12 -47.11
CA THR A 271 6.20 25.28 -48.24
C THR A 271 5.12 25.97 -49.07
N GLN A 272 4.13 26.59 -48.43
CA GLN A 272 3.09 27.35 -49.12
C GLN A 272 3.68 28.53 -49.90
N LYS A 273 4.58 29.32 -49.28
CA LYS A 273 5.24 30.44 -49.96
C LYS A 273 6.15 30.00 -51.10
N ALA A 274 6.86 28.88 -50.95
CA ALA A 274 7.65 28.31 -52.04
C ALA A 274 6.76 27.94 -53.24
N ARG A 275 5.56 27.38 -52.99
CA ARG A 275 4.59 27.06 -54.05
C ARG A 275 4.06 28.32 -54.74
N GLU A 276 3.73 29.36 -53.99
CA GLU A 276 3.23 30.63 -54.54
C GLU A 276 4.27 31.35 -55.41
N LEU A 277 5.54 31.36 -54.99
CA LEU A 277 6.62 32.09 -55.67
C LEU A 277 7.22 31.33 -56.85
N TYR A 278 7.37 30.01 -56.73
CA TYR A 278 8.14 29.20 -57.69
C TYR A 278 7.29 28.11 -58.36
N GLY A 279 5.99 28.05 -58.08
CA GLY A 279 5.05 27.05 -58.61
C GLY A 279 5.13 25.69 -57.93
N ASP A 280 4.24 24.78 -58.30
CA ASP A 280 4.11 23.46 -57.66
C ASP A 280 5.38 22.62 -57.69
N ALA A 281 6.20 22.77 -58.73
CA ALA A 281 7.45 22.05 -58.91
C ALA A 281 8.50 22.36 -57.81
N ALA A 282 8.46 23.55 -57.21
CA ALA A 282 9.37 23.92 -56.13
C ALA A 282 9.03 23.24 -54.79
N THR A 283 7.81 22.75 -54.65
CA THR A 283 7.35 21.97 -53.48
C THR A 283 7.29 20.47 -53.75
N ALA A 284 7.64 20.04 -54.96
CA ALA A 284 7.72 18.64 -55.33
C ALA A 284 8.93 18.00 -54.65
N SER A 285 8.83 17.76 -53.35
CA SER A 285 9.81 16.95 -52.63
C SER A 285 9.69 15.52 -53.14
N ALA A 286 10.79 14.97 -53.68
CA ALA A 286 10.83 13.58 -54.12
C ALA A 286 10.62 12.58 -52.96
N PHE A 287 10.80 13.04 -51.71
CA PHE A 287 10.68 12.22 -50.51
C PHE A 287 10.03 13.02 -49.37
N GLN A 288 9.04 12.45 -48.70
CA GLN A 288 8.35 13.03 -47.55
C GLN A 288 8.43 12.06 -46.36
N LEU A 289 8.85 12.56 -45.20
CA LEU A 289 8.87 11.80 -43.95
C LEU A 289 7.54 11.98 -43.23
N ASP A 290 6.67 10.97 -43.29
CA ASP A 290 5.43 10.93 -42.52
C ASP A 290 5.67 10.32 -41.14
N ILE A 291 5.78 11.17 -40.11
CA ILE A 291 5.89 10.71 -38.72
C ILE A 291 4.51 10.26 -38.25
N ARG A 292 4.39 8.98 -37.85
CA ARG A 292 3.15 8.40 -37.32
C ARG A 292 3.42 7.66 -36.03
N TYR A 293 2.76 8.04 -34.95
CA TYR A 293 2.82 7.30 -33.70
C TYR A 293 2.01 6.01 -33.81
N ARG A 294 2.67 4.88 -33.60
CA ARG A 294 2.04 3.54 -33.71
C ARG A 294 1.01 3.28 -32.61
N TYR A 295 1.22 3.89 -31.45
CA TYR A 295 0.41 3.78 -30.23
C TYR A 295 0.14 5.20 -29.73
N ASN A 296 -1.08 5.46 -29.26
CA ASN A 296 -1.53 6.80 -28.88
C ASN A 296 -1.27 7.85 -29.99
N PRO A 297 -1.92 7.72 -31.16
CA PRO A 297 -1.67 8.60 -32.31
C PRO A 297 -1.95 10.08 -32.04
N ASP A 298 -2.93 10.35 -31.18
CA ASP A 298 -3.32 11.70 -30.77
C ASP A 298 -2.47 12.24 -29.60
N VAL A 299 -1.53 11.43 -29.09
CA VAL A 299 -0.63 11.78 -27.98
C VAL A 299 -1.38 12.29 -26.74
N ARG A 300 -2.55 11.69 -26.45
CA ARG A 300 -3.39 12.07 -25.32
C ARG A 300 -2.76 11.64 -24.00
N SER A 301 -2.69 12.54 -23.04
CA SER A 301 -2.11 12.32 -21.71
C SER A 301 -2.86 11.23 -20.95
N LEU A 302 -4.20 11.25 -21.04
CA LEU A 302 -5.07 10.25 -20.41
C LEU A 302 -4.71 8.82 -20.85
N ASP A 303 -4.47 8.61 -22.14
CA ASP A 303 -4.17 7.28 -22.71
C ASP A 303 -2.80 6.73 -22.24
N ALA A 304 -1.92 7.59 -21.72
CA ALA A 304 -0.62 7.22 -21.17
C ALA A 304 -0.62 7.11 -19.63
N ILE A 305 -1.30 8.04 -18.93
CA ILE A 305 -1.29 8.16 -17.47
C ILE A 305 -2.21 7.12 -16.83
N VAL A 306 -3.45 6.98 -17.30
CA VAL A 306 -4.45 6.10 -16.69
C VAL A 306 -3.95 4.64 -16.57
N PRO A 307 -3.37 4.01 -17.61
CA PRO A 307 -2.81 2.66 -17.48
C PRO A 307 -1.64 2.56 -16.49
N ALA A 308 -0.92 3.65 -16.25
CA ALA A 308 0.23 3.69 -15.35
C ALA A 308 -0.19 3.89 -13.88
N VAL A 309 -1.31 4.58 -13.65
CA VAL A 309 -1.87 4.86 -12.30
C VAL A 309 -2.55 3.63 -11.69
N ILE A 310 -3.20 2.78 -12.50
CA ILE A 310 -3.85 1.54 -12.00
C ILE A 310 -2.87 0.67 -11.16
N PRO A 311 -1.66 0.33 -11.66
CA PRO A 311 -0.61 -0.33 -10.88
C PRO A 311 -0.27 0.35 -9.55
N MET A 312 -0.19 1.68 -9.53
CA MET A 312 0.16 2.48 -8.36
C MET A 312 -0.93 2.37 -7.29
N LEU A 313 -2.20 2.48 -7.69
CA LEU A 313 -3.35 2.37 -6.76
C LEU A 313 -3.53 0.95 -6.22
N LEU A 314 -3.31 -0.06 -7.06
CA LEU A 314 -3.32 -1.48 -6.67
C LEU A 314 -2.10 -1.91 -5.85
N LEU A 315 -1.07 -1.07 -5.77
CA LEU A 315 0.02 -1.22 -4.81
C LEU A 315 -0.34 -0.57 -3.48
N LEU A 316 -0.65 0.72 -3.50
CA LEU A 316 -0.75 1.55 -2.31
C LEU A 316 -1.83 1.04 -1.35
N ILE A 317 -3.07 0.93 -1.85
CA ILE A 317 -4.22 0.69 -1.00
C ILE A 317 -4.26 -0.76 -0.49
N PRO A 318 -4.08 -1.80 -1.34
CA PRO A 318 -4.06 -3.18 -0.87
C PRO A 318 -2.89 -3.48 0.07
N ALA A 319 -1.68 -2.98 -0.23
CA ALA A 319 -0.54 -3.20 0.65
C ALA A 319 -0.75 -2.53 2.01
N MET A 320 -1.25 -1.29 2.04
CA MET A 320 -1.55 -0.55 3.28
C MET A 320 -2.57 -1.27 4.15
N LEU A 321 -3.66 -1.78 3.56
CA LEU A 321 -4.69 -2.54 4.31
C LEU A 321 -4.15 -3.88 4.82
N ALA A 322 -3.34 -4.58 4.01
CA ALA A 322 -2.69 -5.80 4.43
C ALA A 322 -1.76 -5.58 5.63
N VAL A 323 -0.99 -4.47 5.64
CA VAL A 323 -0.14 -4.10 6.78
C VAL A 323 -0.99 -3.84 8.02
N LEU A 324 -2.06 -3.06 7.86
CA LEU A 324 -2.96 -2.67 8.94
C LEU A 324 -3.66 -3.88 9.58
N SER A 325 -3.92 -4.93 8.81
CA SER A 325 -4.55 -6.18 9.28
C SER A 325 -3.78 -6.87 10.41
N VAL A 326 -2.44 -6.75 10.41
CA VAL A 326 -1.56 -7.36 11.42
C VAL A 326 -1.17 -6.33 12.46
N VAL A 327 -0.86 -5.10 12.06
CA VAL A 327 -0.41 -4.05 12.99
C VAL A 327 -1.51 -3.66 13.98
N ARG A 328 -2.78 -3.61 13.56
CA ARG A 328 -3.90 -3.38 14.48
C ARG A 328 -3.98 -4.45 15.57
N GLU A 329 -3.73 -5.72 15.23
CA GLU A 329 -3.74 -6.80 16.24
C GLU A 329 -2.55 -6.70 17.21
N LYS A 330 -1.39 -6.22 16.73
CA LYS A 330 -0.23 -5.97 17.57
C LYS A 330 -0.49 -4.82 18.55
N GLU A 331 -1.05 -3.72 18.05
CA GLU A 331 -1.32 -2.52 18.85
C GLU A 331 -2.44 -2.74 19.87
N LEU A 332 -3.47 -3.54 19.54
CA LEU A 332 -4.55 -3.91 20.46
C LEU A 332 -4.21 -5.09 21.40
N GLY A 333 -3.04 -5.72 21.25
CA GLY A 333 -2.64 -6.90 22.04
C GLY A 333 -3.36 -8.21 21.68
N SER A 334 -4.34 -8.18 20.77
CA SER A 334 -5.08 -9.38 20.34
C SER A 334 -4.20 -10.38 19.57
N ILE A 335 -3.02 -9.96 19.11
CA ILE A 335 -2.00 -10.84 18.49
C ILE A 335 -1.55 -11.96 19.45
N ILE A 336 -1.70 -11.80 20.76
CA ILE A 336 -1.36 -12.84 21.76
C ILE A 336 -2.22 -14.09 21.55
N ASN A 337 -3.49 -13.91 21.14
CA ASN A 337 -4.38 -15.03 20.83
C ASN A 337 -3.83 -15.90 19.72
N PHE A 338 -3.12 -15.32 18.74
CA PHE A 338 -2.46 -16.09 17.69
C PHE A 338 -1.29 -16.92 18.26
N TYR A 339 -0.50 -16.40 19.21
CA TYR A 339 0.64 -17.11 19.79
C TYR A 339 0.25 -18.39 20.55
N VAL A 340 -0.94 -18.39 21.16
CA VAL A 340 -1.47 -19.54 21.91
C VAL A 340 -2.27 -20.52 21.05
N THR A 341 -2.53 -20.19 19.78
CA THR A 341 -3.22 -21.09 18.85
C THR A 341 -2.26 -22.09 18.19
N PRO A 342 -2.76 -23.28 17.79
CA PRO A 342 -1.95 -24.25 17.06
C PRO A 342 -1.66 -23.83 15.61
N VAL A 343 -2.10 -22.65 15.18
CA VAL A 343 -2.01 -22.14 13.80
C VAL A 343 -0.55 -21.81 13.43
N THR A 344 -0.17 -22.10 12.19
CA THR A 344 1.17 -21.77 11.67
C THR A 344 1.25 -20.32 11.20
N ARG A 345 2.47 -19.77 11.09
CA ARG A 345 2.67 -18.39 10.61
C ARG A 345 2.15 -18.20 9.18
N LEU A 346 2.34 -19.20 8.31
CA LEU A 346 1.84 -19.18 6.95
C LEU A 346 0.31 -19.28 6.88
N GLU A 347 -0.32 -20.15 7.68
CA GLU A 347 -1.79 -20.21 7.77
C GLU A 347 -2.39 -18.88 8.21
N PHE A 348 -1.77 -18.21 9.18
CA PHE A 348 -2.20 -16.91 9.66
C PHE A 348 -2.05 -15.82 8.60
N LEU A 349 -0.87 -15.73 7.97
CA LEU A 349 -0.58 -14.70 6.96
C LEU A 349 -1.45 -14.89 5.71
N ILE A 350 -1.50 -16.10 5.14
CA ILE A 350 -2.33 -16.40 3.96
C ILE A 350 -3.82 -16.24 4.30
N GLY A 351 -4.22 -16.71 5.49
CA GLY A 351 -5.59 -16.57 5.98
C GLY A 351 -6.04 -15.11 6.01
N LYS A 352 -5.19 -14.21 6.52
CA LYS A 352 -5.42 -12.76 6.49
C LYS A 352 -5.33 -12.16 5.10
N GLN A 353 -4.48 -12.68 4.21
CA GLN A 353 -4.24 -12.12 2.88
C GLN A 353 -5.46 -12.23 1.95
N ILE A 354 -6.13 -13.39 1.94
CA ILE A 354 -7.18 -13.73 0.95
C ILE A 354 -8.30 -12.67 0.86
N PRO A 355 -8.89 -12.16 1.96
CA PRO A 355 -9.92 -11.13 1.89
C PRO A 355 -9.42 -9.82 1.25
N TYR A 356 -8.18 -9.42 1.51
CA TYR A 356 -7.59 -8.23 0.91
C TYR A 356 -7.30 -8.42 -0.58
N VAL A 357 -6.90 -9.62 -1.00
CA VAL A 357 -6.76 -9.95 -2.43
C VAL A 357 -8.12 -9.85 -3.14
N ALA A 358 -9.19 -10.40 -2.54
CA ALA A 358 -10.53 -10.29 -3.11
C ALA A 358 -11.01 -8.83 -3.22
N LEU A 359 -10.80 -8.03 -2.17
CA LEU A 359 -11.12 -6.60 -2.16
C LEU A 359 -10.33 -5.82 -3.22
N ALA A 360 -9.05 -6.13 -3.38
CA ALA A 360 -8.20 -5.48 -4.37
C ALA A 360 -8.53 -5.92 -5.81
N MET A 361 -9.01 -7.15 -6.02
CA MET A 361 -9.55 -7.58 -7.31
C MET A 361 -10.86 -6.85 -7.65
N LEU A 362 -11.74 -6.62 -6.66
CA LEU A 362 -12.89 -5.74 -6.85
C LEU A 362 -12.44 -4.33 -7.24
N ASN A 363 -11.44 -3.79 -6.53
CA ASN A 363 -10.88 -2.48 -6.85
C ASN A 363 -10.26 -2.43 -8.26
N PHE A 364 -9.59 -3.49 -8.70
CA PHE A 364 -9.07 -3.61 -10.07
C PHE A 364 -10.20 -3.53 -11.11
N VAL A 365 -11.31 -4.23 -10.89
CA VAL A 365 -12.48 -4.16 -11.78
C VAL A 365 -13.04 -2.74 -11.82
N LEU A 366 -13.18 -2.09 -10.66
CA LEU A 366 -13.66 -0.71 -10.56
C LEU A 366 -12.73 0.28 -11.28
N LEU A 367 -11.41 0.21 -11.04
CA LEU A 367 -10.42 1.09 -11.67
C LEU A 367 -10.37 0.87 -13.20
N THR A 368 -10.44 -0.38 -13.65
CA THR A 368 -10.47 -0.71 -15.08
C THR A 368 -11.77 -0.22 -15.73
N GLY A 369 -12.91 -0.41 -15.07
CA GLY A 369 -14.18 0.16 -15.52
C GLY A 369 -14.15 1.68 -15.59
N PHE A 370 -13.57 2.33 -14.58
CA PHE A 370 -13.42 3.79 -14.55
C PHE A 370 -12.51 4.29 -15.69
N ALA A 371 -11.41 3.58 -15.99
CA ALA A 371 -10.53 3.86 -17.12
C ALA A 371 -11.26 3.80 -18.48
N VAL A 372 -12.06 2.76 -18.70
CA VAL A 372 -12.75 2.55 -19.98
C VAL A 372 -13.97 3.45 -20.12
N PHE A 373 -14.83 3.52 -19.10
CA PHE A 373 -16.13 4.19 -19.20
C PHE A 373 -16.10 5.67 -18.88
N LEU A 374 -15.26 6.12 -17.93
CA LEU A 374 -15.19 7.54 -17.57
C LEU A 374 -14.13 8.29 -18.39
N PHE A 375 -12.91 7.75 -18.44
CA PHE A 375 -11.81 8.41 -19.16
C PHE A 375 -11.81 8.12 -20.67
N GLY A 376 -12.57 7.13 -21.12
CA GLY A 376 -12.63 6.75 -22.53
C GLY A 376 -11.33 6.14 -23.05
N VAL A 377 -10.51 5.56 -22.17
CA VAL A 377 -9.23 4.95 -22.57
C VAL A 377 -9.50 3.55 -23.14
N PRO A 378 -9.12 3.29 -24.40
CA PRO A 378 -9.46 2.03 -25.07
C PRO A 378 -8.65 0.86 -24.46
N LEU A 379 -9.34 -0.23 -24.13
CA LEU A 379 -8.72 -1.50 -23.73
C LEU A 379 -8.63 -2.41 -24.95
N THR A 380 -7.47 -2.41 -25.62
CA THR A 380 -7.28 -3.08 -26.92
C THR A 380 -6.79 -4.54 -26.83
N GLY A 381 -6.20 -4.92 -25.71
CA GLY A 381 -5.60 -6.22 -25.48
C GLY A 381 -6.51 -7.23 -24.77
N SER A 382 -5.89 -8.27 -24.21
CA SER A 382 -6.60 -9.36 -23.55
C SER A 382 -7.01 -9.00 -22.11
N LEU A 383 -8.31 -8.76 -21.88
CA LEU A 383 -8.85 -8.57 -20.53
C LEU A 383 -8.60 -9.76 -19.58
N PRO A 384 -8.73 -11.04 -19.99
CA PRO A 384 -8.36 -12.17 -19.14
C PRO A 384 -6.88 -12.17 -18.75
N ALA A 385 -5.97 -11.85 -19.68
CA ALA A 385 -4.55 -11.74 -19.35
C ALA A 385 -4.29 -10.64 -18.32
N PHE A 386 -4.99 -9.50 -18.44
CA PHE A 386 -4.90 -8.41 -17.49
C PHE A 386 -5.45 -8.78 -16.11
N ALA A 387 -6.58 -9.49 -16.05
CA ALA A 387 -7.17 -9.95 -14.80
C ALA A 387 -6.28 -10.97 -14.06
N VAL A 388 -5.66 -11.92 -14.79
CA VAL A 388 -4.71 -12.87 -14.20
C VAL A 388 -3.45 -12.13 -13.72
N ALA A 389 -2.94 -11.17 -14.50
CA ALA A 389 -1.81 -10.33 -14.08
C ALA A 389 -2.15 -9.54 -12.81
N ALA A 390 -3.35 -8.98 -12.74
CA ALA A 390 -3.82 -8.22 -11.58
C ALA A 390 -3.94 -9.13 -10.34
N LEU A 391 -4.45 -10.35 -10.49
CA LEU A 391 -4.52 -11.33 -9.39
C LEU A 391 -3.12 -11.65 -8.85
N VAL A 392 -2.17 -11.96 -9.72
CA VAL A 392 -0.78 -12.24 -9.34
C VAL A 392 -0.15 -11.01 -8.67
N TYR A 393 -0.32 -9.84 -9.29
CA TYR A 393 0.24 -8.59 -8.79
C TYR A 393 -0.30 -8.21 -7.41
N VAL A 394 -1.62 -8.20 -7.24
CA VAL A 394 -2.28 -7.92 -5.95
C VAL A 394 -1.88 -8.92 -4.88
N THR A 395 -1.69 -10.19 -5.24
CA THR A 395 -1.17 -11.19 -4.30
C THR A 395 0.27 -10.85 -3.87
N ALA A 396 1.11 -10.38 -4.79
CA ALA A 396 2.46 -9.94 -4.45
C ALA A 396 2.46 -8.66 -3.58
N THR A 397 1.65 -7.65 -3.91
CA THR A 397 1.61 -6.38 -3.17
C THR A 397 1.03 -6.53 -1.76
N THR A 398 -0.01 -7.35 -1.59
CA THR A 398 -0.55 -7.68 -0.26
C THR A 398 0.44 -8.51 0.56
N ALA A 399 1.18 -9.46 -0.06
CA ALA A 399 2.26 -10.18 0.62
C ALA A 399 3.38 -9.23 1.07
N MET A 400 3.73 -8.23 0.24
CA MET A 400 4.68 -7.19 0.60
C MET A 400 4.20 -6.38 1.81
N GLY A 401 2.92 -6.01 1.83
CA GLY A 401 2.32 -5.36 2.99
C GLY A 401 2.40 -6.21 4.26
N LEU A 402 2.05 -7.49 4.17
CA LEU A 402 2.18 -8.42 5.31
C LEU A 402 3.64 -8.56 5.78
N PHE A 403 4.61 -8.58 4.88
CA PHE A 403 6.02 -8.57 5.24
C PHE A 403 6.42 -7.28 5.99
N LEU A 404 6.05 -6.10 5.48
CA LEU A 404 6.32 -4.81 6.14
C LEU A 404 5.69 -4.73 7.53
N SER A 405 4.50 -5.31 7.71
CA SER A 405 3.81 -5.38 9.00
C SER A 405 4.64 -6.02 10.11
N THR A 406 5.61 -6.88 9.77
CA THR A 406 6.44 -7.57 10.77
C THR A 406 7.35 -6.60 11.54
N PHE A 407 7.74 -5.48 10.94
CA PHE A 407 8.65 -4.47 11.51
C PHE A 407 7.94 -3.30 12.17
N MET A 408 6.63 -3.17 12.00
CA MET A 408 5.84 -2.03 12.48
C MET A 408 5.03 -2.39 13.73
N SER A 409 4.99 -1.48 14.70
CA SER A 409 4.25 -1.62 15.96
C SER A 409 3.03 -0.70 16.09
N SER A 410 2.99 0.42 15.37
CA SER A 410 1.88 1.39 15.40
C SER A 410 1.20 1.50 14.05
N GLN A 411 -0.14 1.65 14.05
CA GLN A 411 -0.94 1.84 12.84
C GLN A 411 -0.52 3.10 12.04
N ILE A 412 -0.14 4.18 12.72
CA ILE A 412 0.29 5.41 12.03
C ILE A 412 1.60 5.17 11.27
N ALA A 413 2.58 4.55 11.93
CA ALA A 413 3.85 4.17 11.30
C ALA A 413 3.65 3.19 10.14
N ALA A 414 2.66 2.30 10.28
CA ALA A 414 2.30 1.36 9.22
C ALA A 414 1.76 2.04 7.96
N ILE A 415 0.84 2.99 8.11
CA ILE A 415 0.26 3.74 6.98
C ILE A 415 1.34 4.54 6.26
N PHE A 416 2.04 5.42 6.97
CA PHE A 416 3.06 6.29 6.36
C PHE A 416 4.27 5.50 5.84
N GLY A 417 4.77 4.54 6.62
CA GLY A 417 5.91 3.74 6.24
C GLY A 417 5.63 2.89 5.00
N THR A 418 4.44 2.29 4.92
CA THR A 418 4.04 1.54 3.72
C THR A 418 3.89 2.47 2.52
N ALA A 419 3.21 3.61 2.67
CA ALA A 419 3.09 4.57 1.57
C ALA A 419 4.46 5.00 1.04
N LEU A 420 5.41 5.35 1.91
CA LEU A 420 6.74 5.81 1.51
C LEU A 420 7.59 4.70 0.86
N ILE A 421 7.67 3.54 1.54
CA ILE A 421 8.48 2.40 1.08
C ILE A 421 7.95 1.84 -0.24
N THR A 422 6.64 1.87 -0.44
CA THR A 422 6.04 1.32 -1.65
C THR A 422 5.95 2.32 -2.80
N MET A 423 5.62 3.58 -2.53
CA MET A 423 5.37 4.57 -3.59
C MET A 423 6.65 5.06 -4.24
N ILE A 424 7.70 5.36 -3.48
CA ILE A 424 8.93 5.92 -4.07
C ILE A 424 9.51 4.97 -5.15
N PRO A 425 9.69 3.66 -4.89
CA PRO A 425 10.16 2.75 -5.93
C PRO A 425 9.16 2.55 -7.07
N ALA A 426 7.86 2.59 -6.77
CA ALA A 426 6.81 2.44 -7.77
C ALA A 426 6.81 3.59 -8.78
N THR A 427 6.88 4.83 -8.30
CA THR A 427 6.81 6.01 -9.17
C THR A 427 8.12 6.27 -9.89
N GLN A 428 9.26 6.14 -9.19
CA GLN A 428 10.57 6.51 -9.73
C GLN A 428 11.28 5.40 -10.51
N TYR A 429 11.09 4.13 -10.16
CA TYR A 429 11.92 3.04 -10.68
C TYR A 429 11.14 1.95 -11.44
N SER A 430 9.81 2.04 -11.52
CA SER A 430 8.97 0.97 -12.11
C SER A 430 8.49 1.23 -13.53
N GLY A 431 9.14 2.13 -14.27
CA GLY A 431 8.74 2.40 -15.65
C GLY A 431 7.60 3.41 -15.80
N MET A 432 7.14 4.04 -14.72
CA MET A 432 5.99 4.95 -14.75
C MET A 432 6.33 6.29 -15.43
N ILE A 433 7.39 6.95 -14.98
CA ILE A 433 7.91 8.18 -15.59
C ILE A 433 8.94 7.80 -16.65
N ASP A 434 10.05 7.20 -16.19
CA ASP A 434 11.15 6.77 -17.05
C ASP A 434 11.15 5.25 -17.28
N PRO A 435 11.39 4.76 -18.50
CA PRO A 435 11.52 3.33 -18.77
C PRO A 435 12.64 2.68 -17.93
N VAL A 436 12.39 1.49 -17.38
CA VAL A 436 13.41 0.79 -16.56
C VAL A 436 14.71 0.49 -17.32
N SER A 437 14.66 0.42 -18.64
CA SER A 437 15.83 0.24 -19.50
C SER A 437 16.76 1.45 -19.56
N SER A 438 16.29 2.66 -19.25
CA SER A 438 17.14 3.87 -19.22
C SER A 438 17.84 4.07 -17.87
N LEU A 439 17.36 3.41 -16.81
CA LEU A 439 17.92 3.54 -15.47
C LEU A 439 19.31 2.87 -15.36
N GLN A 440 20.18 3.45 -14.53
CA GLN A 440 21.48 2.91 -14.19
C GLN A 440 21.64 2.73 -12.67
N GLY A 441 22.60 1.90 -12.25
CA GLY A 441 22.94 1.70 -10.84
C GLY A 441 21.81 1.11 -9.99
N VAL A 442 21.60 1.69 -8.80
CA VAL A 442 20.63 1.20 -7.81
C VAL A 442 19.19 1.26 -8.31
N GLY A 443 18.81 2.32 -9.04
CA GLY A 443 17.46 2.46 -9.58
C GLY A 443 17.10 1.33 -10.55
N ALA A 444 18.04 0.93 -11.42
CA ALA A 444 17.85 -0.19 -12.33
C ALA A 444 17.71 -1.54 -11.60
N PHE A 445 18.48 -1.74 -10.53
CA PHE A 445 18.38 -2.94 -9.71
C PHE A 445 17.01 -3.04 -9.02
N VAL A 446 16.56 -1.95 -8.39
CA VAL A 446 15.24 -1.87 -7.75
C VAL A 446 14.15 -2.13 -8.79
N GLY A 447 14.19 -1.44 -9.94
CA GLY A 447 13.21 -1.63 -11.01
C GLY A 447 13.12 -3.08 -11.53
N ARG A 448 14.22 -3.83 -11.57
CA ARG A 448 14.21 -5.25 -12.01
C ARG A 448 13.61 -6.21 -10.99
N ILE A 449 13.70 -5.92 -9.70
CA ILE A 449 13.18 -6.79 -8.65
C ILE A 449 11.72 -6.46 -8.32
N TYR A 450 11.35 -5.19 -8.46
CA TYR A 450 10.09 -4.69 -7.97
C TYR A 450 8.90 -5.18 -8.83
N PRO A 451 7.87 -5.82 -8.22
CA PRO A 451 6.75 -6.40 -8.99
C PRO A 451 5.98 -5.37 -9.83
N THR A 452 5.90 -4.12 -9.37
CA THR A 452 5.17 -3.03 -10.04
C THR A 452 5.70 -2.76 -11.45
N THR A 453 7.01 -2.91 -11.69
CA THR A 453 7.60 -2.75 -13.03
C THR A 453 6.93 -3.62 -14.08
N TYR A 454 6.72 -4.89 -13.73
CA TYR A 454 6.17 -5.87 -14.64
C TYR A 454 4.67 -5.65 -14.84
N PHE A 455 3.94 -5.27 -13.79
CA PHE A 455 2.53 -4.95 -13.90
C PHE A 455 2.26 -3.64 -14.68
N VAL A 456 3.12 -2.62 -14.54
CA VAL A 456 3.06 -1.40 -15.39
C VAL A 456 3.26 -1.75 -16.86
N THR A 457 4.21 -2.63 -17.16
CA THR A 457 4.48 -3.13 -18.52
C THR A 457 3.25 -3.84 -19.10
N ILE A 458 2.63 -4.72 -18.31
CA ILE A 458 1.40 -5.43 -18.71
C ILE A 458 0.24 -4.45 -18.91
N SER A 459 0.02 -3.53 -17.97
CA SER A 459 -1.08 -2.56 -18.03
C SER A 459 -0.99 -1.70 -19.30
N ARG A 460 0.16 -1.07 -19.56
CA ARG A 460 0.39 -0.32 -20.82
C ARG A 460 0.29 -1.20 -22.06
N GLY A 461 0.76 -2.44 -21.98
CA GLY A 461 0.68 -3.42 -23.05
C GLY A 461 -0.76 -3.75 -23.46
N VAL A 462 -1.63 -3.96 -22.47
CA VAL A 462 -3.04 -4.31 -22.69
C VAL A 462 -3.86 -3.10 -23.14
N PHE A 463 -3.65 -1.92 -22.56
CA PHE A 463 -4.39 -0.72 -22.97
C PHE A 463 -3.92 -0.21 -24.34
N SER A 464 -2.62 0.02 -24.52
CA SER A 464 -2.12 0.77 -25.68
C SER A 464 -1.61 -0.10 -26.83
N LYS A 465 -1.19 -1.36 -26.58
CA LYS A 465 -0.46 -2.18 -27.56
C LYS A 465 -1.19 -3.45 -28.02
N ALA A 466 -2.43 -3.67 -27.58
CA ALA A 466 -3.23 -4.85 -27.88
C ALA A 466 -2.55 -6.20 -27.53
N LEU A 467 -1.70 -6.22 -26.49
CA LEU A 467 -0.94 -7.42 -26.14
C LEU A 467 -1.81 -8.50 -25.50
N SER A 468 -1.44 -9.76 -25.77
CA SER A 468 -2.07 -10.96 -25.27
C SER A 468 -1.21 -11.66 -24.20
N PHE A 469 -1.69 -12.79 -23.68
CA PHE A 469 -0.96 -13.57 -22.68
C PHE A 469 0.40 -14.07 -23.20
N ALA A 470 0.48 -14.44 -24.48
CA ALA A 470 1.71 -14.97 -25.08
C ALA A 470 2.84 -13.91 -25.06
N ASP A 471 2.49 -12.68 -25.42
CA ASP A 471 3.43 -11.55 -25.53
C ASP A 471 3.96 -11.09 -24.16
N LEU A 472 3.18 -11.34 -23.11
CA LEU A 472 3.42 -10.82 -21.76
C LEU A 472 3.95 -11.88 -20.78
N SER A 473 4.11 -13.13 -21.23
CA SER A 473 4.54 -14.26 -20.40
C SER A 473 5.80 -13.97 -19.58
N GLY A 474 6.79 -13.27 -20.15
CA GLY A 474 8.02 -12.87 -19.46
C GLY A 474 7.81 -11.94 -18.26
N ALA A 475 6.76 -11.12 -18.27
CA ALA A 475 6.44 -10.21 -17.17
C ALA A 475 5.72 -10.92 -16.00
N PHE A 476 5.09 -12.08 -16.22
CA PHE A 476 4.43 -12.84 -15.15
C PHE A 476 5.42 -13.51 -14.20
N VAL A 477 6.53 -14.03 -14.71
CA VAL A 477 7.47 -14.86 -13.93
C VAL A 477 8.03 -14.13 -12.71
N PRO A 478 8.55 -12.88 -12.82
CA PRO A 478 9.09 -12.19 -11.65
C PRO A 478 8.04 -11.90 -10.57
N MET A 479 6.80 -11.59 -10.98
CA MET A 479 5.70 -11.37 -10.03
C MET A 479 5.29 -12.67 -9.32
N LEU A 480 5.24 -13.79 -10.05
CA LEU A 480 4.95 -15.11 -9.47
C LEU A 480 6.03 -15.54 -8.46
N VAL A 481 7.31 -15.24 -8.74
CA VAL A 481 8.42 -15.53 -7.83
C VAL A 481 8.39 -14.61 -6.59
N ALA A 482 7.94 -13.36 -6.74
CA ALA A 482 7.86 -12.43 -5.62
C ALA A 482 6.90 -12.90 -4.51
N ILE A 483 5.79 -13.57 -4.86
CA ILE A 483 4.78 -14.04 -3.89
C ILE A 483 5.38 -14.98 -2.82
N PRO A 484 5.97 -16.15 -3.16
CA PRO A 484 6.52 -17.06 -2.16
C PRO A 484 7.71 -16.45 -1.42
N VAL A 485 8.51 -15.60 -2.07
CA VAL A 485 9.62 -14.89 -1.42
C VAL A 485 9.10 -13.96 -0.33
N LEU A 486 8.13 -13.10 -0.64
CA LEU A 486 7.58 -12.13 0.32
C LEU A 486 6.82 -12.81 1.45
N LEU A 487 6.02 -13.85 1.16
CA LEU A 487 5.32 -14.62 2.19
C LEU A 487 6.30 -15.42 3.06
N GLY A 488 7.34 -15.99 2.47
CA GLY A 488 8.40 -16.71 3.20
C GLY A 488 9.16 -15.78 4.14
N LEU A 489 9.54 -14.60 3.66
CA LEU A 489 10.15 -13.56 4.49
C LEU A 489 9.20 -13.10 5.60
N GLY A 490 7.93 -12.81 5.27
CA GLY A 490 6.91 -12.44 6.26
C GLY A 490 6.78 -13.51 7.37
N ALA A 491 6.73 -14.79 7.01
CA ALA A 491 6.67 -15.88 7.97
C ALA A 491 7.96 -16.06 8.78
N ALA A 492 9.13 -15.81 8.18
CA ALA A 492 10.42 -15.90 8.88
C ALA A 492 10.56 -14.80 9.94
N PHE A 493 10.19 -13.55 9.60
CA PHE A 493 10.32 -12.39 10.47
C PHE A 493 9.16 -12.25 11.49
N LEU A 494 8.00 -12.87 11.24
CA LEU A 494 6.90 -12.90 12.20
C LEU A 494 7.28 -13.76 13.42
N LYS A 495 7.49 -13.12 14.57
CA LYS A 495 7.75 -13.81 15.84
C LYS A 495 6.47 -14.51 16.31
N LYS A 496 6.59 -15.77 16.74
CA LYS A 496 5.46 -16.55 17.32
C LYS A 496 5.40 -16.48 18.86
N GLN A 497 6.21 -15.63 19.48
CA GLN A 497 6.31 -15.50 20.93
C GLN A 497 6.47 -14.02 21.27
N ALA A 498 5.67 -13.55 22.23
CA ALA A 498 5.92 -12.26 22.88
C ALA A 498 7.28 -12.36 23.60
N ARG A 499 8.11 -11.33 23.44
CA ARG A 499 9.39 -11.22 24.15
C ARG A 499 9.18 -10.52 25.47
#